data_AF-A0A7K1B884-F1
#
_entry.id   AF-A0A7K1B884-F1
#
_cell.length_a   1.000
_cell.length_b   1.000
_cell.length_c   1.000
_cell.angle_alpha   90.00
_cell.angle_beta   90.00
_cell.angle_gamma   90.00
#
_symmetry.space_group_name_H-M   'P 1'
#
loop_
_entity.id
_entity.type
_entity.pdbx_description
1 polymer ?
#
loop_
_entity_poly.entity_id
_entity_poly.type
_entity_poly.pdbx_seq_one_letter_code
_entity_poly.pdbx_strand_id
1 'polypeptide(L)' 'MNYELLAADLLDRTRDALVKICQLAVDTGITFKVDDVVQMVEDDLPGWYPAPTAPGAPSRRDMVATMTADLLRDRLGGVR' A
#
# COMPACT_ATOMS: atom_id res chain seq x y z
N MET A 1 -20.61 4.16 2.95
CA MET A 1 -19.39 3.92 2.16
C MET A 1 -19.44 2.48 1.67
N ASN A 2 -19.32 2.23 0.36
CA ASN A 2 -19.21 0.85 -0.14
C ASN A 2 -17.80 0.33 0.18
N TYR A 3 -17.69 -0.88 0.75
CA TYR A 3 -16.41 -1.52 1.07
C TYR A 3 -15.52 -1.69 -0.16
N GLU A 4 -16.12 -1.92 -1.33
CA GLU A 4 -15.38 -2.02 -2.59
C GLU A 4 -14.71 -0.70 -2.97
N LEU A 5 -15.40 0.43 -2.76
CA LEU A 5 -14.84 1.76 -3.02
C LEU A 5 -13.70 2.08 -2.05
N LEU A 6 -13.82 1.65 -0.79
CA LEU A 6 -12.75 1.83 0.20
C LEU A 6 -11.52 0.97 -0.12
N ALA A 7 -11.73 -0.26 -0.57
CA ALA A 7 -10.64 -1.14 -0.97
C ALA A 7 -9.92 -0.63 -2.24
N ALA A 8 -10.68 -0.11 -3.21
CA ALA A 8 -10.13 0.51 -4.41
C ALA A 8 -9.32 1.77 -4.08
N ASP A 9 -9.85 2.66 -3.24
CA ASP A 9 -9.12 3.87 -2.80
C ASP A 9 -7.81 3.50 -2.06
N LEU A 10 -7.85 2.50 -1.17
CA LEU A 10 -6.65 2.03 -0.47
C LEU A 10 -5.61 1.43 -1.43
N LEU A 11 -6.06 0.72 -2.47
CA LEU A 11 -5.19 0.15 -3.49
C LEU A 11 -4.51 1.25 -4.32
N ASP A 12 -5.26 2.29 -4.72
CA ASP A 12 -4.72 3.41 -5.50
C ASP A 12 -3.67 4.18 -4.69
N ARG A 13 -3.95 4.46 -3.42
CA ARG A 13 -2.96 5.06 -2.50
C ARG A 13 -1.72 4.20 -2.32
N THR A 14 -1.90 2.89 -2.20
CA THR A 14 -0.78 1.94 -2.10
C THR A 14 0.08 1.95 -3.36
N ARG A 15 -0.55 2.01 -4.54
CA ARG A 15 0.16 2.12 -5.83
C ARG A 15 0.96 3.41 -5.92
N ASP A 16 0.39 4.54 -5.53
CA ASP A 16 1.06 5.83 -5.57
C ASP A 16 2.25 5.88 -4.59
N ALA A 17 2.06 5.40 -3.36
CA ALA A 17 3.13 5.29 -2.37
C ALA A 17 4.27 4.39 -2.88
N LEU A 18 3.94 3.24 -3.48
CA LEU A 18 4.94 2.35 -4.07
C LEU A 18 5.74 3.02 -5.18
N VAL A 19 5.09 3.78 -6.07
CA VAL A 19 5.79 4.54 -7.12
C VAL A 19 6.73 5.58 -6.54
N LYS A 20 6.29 6.35 -5.53
CA LYS A 20 7.14 7.34 -4.83
C LYS A 20 8.37 6.67 -4.20
N ILE A 21 8.19 5.56 -3.49
CA ILE A 21 9.28 4.81 -2.87
C ILE A 21 10.24 4.23 -3.92
N CYS A 22 9.73 3.67 -5.02
CA CYS A 22 10.58 3.18 -6.11
C CYS A 22 11.39 4.31 -6.73
N GLN A 23 10.80 5.49 -6.94
CA GLN A 23 11.52 6.65 -7.45
C GLN A 23 12.62 7.09 -6.48
N LEU A 24 12.32 7.17 -5.17
CA LEU A 24 13.32 7.48 -4.14
C LEU A 24 14.46 6.45 -4.11
N ALA A 25 14.16 5.17 -4.30
CA ALA A 25 15.17 4.12 -4.37
C ALA A 25 16.14 4.33 -5.54
N VAL A 26 15.60 4.70 -6.72
CA VAL A 26 16.41 5.00 -7.91
C VAL A 26 17.25 6.27 -7.70
N ASP A 27 16.65 7.32 -7.15
CA ASP A 27 17.31 8.62 -7.02
C ASP A 27 18.40 8.62 -5.93
N THR A 28 18.21 7.86 -4.85
CA THR A 28 19.11 7.87 -3.68
C THR A 28 20.04 6.66 -3.62
N GLY A 29 19.74 5.59 -4.35
CA GLY A 29 20.42 4.31 -4.22
C GLY A 29 20.14 3.57 -2.90
N ILE A 30 19.19 4.05 -2.09
CA ILE A 30 18.80 3.41 -0.84
C ILE A 30 17.75 2.33 -1.10
N THR A 31 17.91 1.17 -0.47
CA THR A 31 16.92 0.10 -0.50
C THR A 31 15.81 0.37 0.51
N PHE A 32 14.56 0.23 0.07
CA PHE A 32 13.37 0.34 0.89
C PHE A 32 12.69 -1.01 1.10
N LYS A 33 11.88 -1.11 2.14
CA LYS A 33 11.09 -2.29 2.53
C LYS A 33 9.60 -2.02 2.32
N VAL A 34 8.79 -3.09 2.33
CA VAL A 34 7.32 -2.99 2.31
C VAL A 34 6.79 -2.09 3.42
N ASP A 35 7.40 -2.14 4.61
CA ASP A 35 7.02 -1.30 5.74
C ASP A 35 7.14 0.21 5.45
N ASP A 36 8.08 0.62 4.59
CA ASP A 36 8.23 2.03 4.20
C ASP A 36 7.05 2.48 3.32
N VAL A 37 6.54 1.59 2.46
CA VAL A 37 5.31 1.83 1.68
C VAL A 37 4.10 1.90 2.60
N VAL A 38 3.97 0.96 3.54
CA VAL A 38 2.90 0.95 4.53
C VAL A 38 2.89 2.25 5.33
N GLN A 39 4.07 2.70 5.78
CA GLN A 39 4.18 3.93 6.54
C GLN A 39 3.81 5.15 5.72
N MET A 40 4.29 5.24 4.48
CA MET A 40 3.94 6.36 3.59
C MET A 40 2.43 6.42 3.30
N VAL A 41 1.76 5.27 3.12
CA VAL A 41 0.30 5.25 2.97
C VAL A 41 -0.37 5.77 4.24
N GLU A 42 0.01 5.25 5.41
CA GLU A 42 -0.58 5.67 6.68
C GLU A 42 -0.38 7.17 6.98
N ASP A 43 0.78 7.73 6.61
CA ASP A 43 1.07 9.16 6.75
C ASP A 43 0.22 10.03 5.80
N ASP A 44 -0.09 9.53 4.60
CA ASP A 44 -0.91 10.21 3.58
C ASP A 44 -2.43 10.02 3.80
N LEU A 45 -2.86 9.19 4.75
CA LEU A 45 -4.28 8.96 5.02
C LEU A 45 -4.89 10.11 5.83
N PRO A 46 -6.11 10.55 5.46
CA PRO A 46 -6.82 11.54 6.26
C PRO A 46 -7.22 10.95 7.62
N GLY A 47 -7.21 11.77 8.68
CA GLY A 47 -7.56 11.31 10.03
C GLY A 47 -8.97 10.75 10.18
N TRP A 48 -9.87 11.01 9.23
CA TRP A 48 -11.22 10.45 9.17
C TRP A 48 -11.31 9.12 8.39
N TYR A 49 -10.19 8.60 7.88
CA TYR A 49 -10.20 7.39 7.07
C TYR A 49 -10.72 6.18 7.87
N PRO A 50 -11.66 5.39 7.32
CA PRO A 50 -12.27 4.30 8.05
C PRO A 50 -11.24 3.31 8.60
N ALA A 51 -11.45 2.90 9.86
CA ALA A 51 -10.74 1.78 10.44
C ALA A 51 -11.34 0.45 9.94
N PRO A 52 -10.56 -0.65 9.92
CA PRO A 52 -11.11 -1.99 9.72
C PRO A 52 -12.20 -2.26 10.77
N THR A 53 -13.40 -2.68 10.32
CA THR A 53 -14.59 -2.77 11.17
C THR A 53 -14.91 -4.18 11.67
N ALA A 54 -14.17 -5.21 11.23
CA ALA A 54 -14.44 -6.60 11.58
C ALA A 54 -13.46 -7.11 12.67
N PRO A 55 -13.96 -7.61 13.81
CA PRO A 55 -13.13 -8.29 14.80
C PRO A 55 -12.39 -9.49 14.17
N GLY A 56 -11.06 -9.56 14.36
CA GLY A 56 -10.22 -10.60 13.77
C GLY A 56 -9.90 -10.40 12.27
N ALA A 57 -10.36 -9.32 11.65
CA ALA A 57 -9.95 -8.98 10.29
C ALA A 57 -8.54 -8.38 10.26
N PRO A 58 -7.84 -8.48 9.12
CA PRO A 58 -6.56 -7.82 8.93
C PRO A 58 -6.65 -6.34 9.24
N SER A 59 -5.61 -5.78 9.86
CA SER A 59 -5.52 -4.35 10.04
C SER A 59 -5.37 -3.66 8.69
N ARG A 60 -5.62 -2.34 8.64
CA ARG A 60 -5.38 -1.55 7.43
C ARG A 60 -3.92 -1.67 6.97
N ARG A 61 -2.97 -1.68 7.92
CA ARG A 61 -1.55 -1.90 7.64
C ARG A 61 -1.29 -3.28 7.03
N ASP A 62 -1.94 -4.32 7.52
CA ASP A 62 -1.82 -5.68 6.96
C ASP A 62 -2.38 -5.74 5.52
N MET A 63 -3.49 -5.03 5.27
CA MET A 63 -4.05 -4.91 3.93
C MET A 63 -3.09 -4.18 2.99
N VAL A 64 -2.53 -3.05 3.39
CA VAL A 64 -1.56 -2.28 2.59
C VAL A 64 -0.30 -3.10 2.31
N ALA A 65 0.21 -3.84 3.31
CA ALA A 65 1.36 -4.72 3.14
C ALA A 65 1.08 -5.82 2.11
N THR A 66 -0.10 -6.44 2.18
CA THR A 66 -0.55 -7.47 1.22
C THR A 66 -0.66 -6.89 -0.18
N MET A 67 -1.35 -5.75 -0.34
CA MET A 67 -1.50 -5.07 -1.63
C MET A 67 -0.14 -4.67 -2.22
N THR A 68 0.79 -4.21 -1.40
CA THR A 68 2.15 -3.87 -1.84
C THR A 68 2.88 -5.11 -2.37
N ALA A 69 2.80 -6.23 -1.66
CA ALA A 69 3.42 -7.49 -2.07
C ALA A 69 2.81 -8.02 -3.39
N ASP A 70 1.49 -7.90 -3.55
CA ASP A 70 0.78 -8.29 -4.77
C ASP A 70 1.16 -7.39 -5.95
N LEU A 71 1.19 -6.07 -5.76
CA LEU A 71 1.63 -5.12 -6.79
C LEU A 71 3.07 -5.37 -7.25
N LEU A 72 3.97 -5.66 -6.32
CA LEU A 72 5.34 -6.03 -6.65
C LEU A 72 5.38 -7.35 -7.41
N ARG A 73 4.59 -8.34 -7.01
CA ARG A 73 4.51 -9.63 -7.69
C ARG A 73 3.94 -9.51 -9.10
N ASP A 74 2.89 -8.74 -9.31
CA ASP A 74 2.29 -8.54 -10.63
C ASP A 74 3.24 -7.76 -11.55
N ARG A 75 3.92 -6.74 -11.03
CA ARG A 75 4.79 -5.87 -11.81
C ARG A 75 6.17 -6.49 -12.10
N LEU A 76 6.65 -7.38 -11.23
CA LEU A 76 7.92 -8.12 -11.42
C LEU A 76 7.72 -9.53 -11.99
N GLY A 77 6.55 -10.12 -11.80
CA GLY A 77 6.19 -11.50 -12.18
C GLY A 77 5.45 -11.63 -13.50
N GLY A 78 5.24 -10.54 -14.25
CA GLY A 78 4.76 -10.56 -15.63
C GLY A 78 5.72 -11.18 -16.65
N VAL A 79 6.88 -11.71 -16.20
CA VAL A 79 7.72 -12.61 -16.98
C VAL A 79 7.27 -14.04 -16.69
N ARG A 80 6.29 -14.51 -17.46
CA ARG A 80 6.02 -15.94 -17.68
C ARG A 80 5.90 -16.20 -19.16
#